data_AF-A0A0G0RC84-F1
#
_entry.id   AF-A0A0G0RC84-F1
#
_cell.length_a   1.000
_cell.length_b   1.000
_cell.length_c   1.000
_cell.angle_alpha   90.00
_cell.angle_beta   90.00
_cell.angle_gamma   90.00
#
_symmetry.space_group_name_H-M   'P 1'
#
loop_
_entity.id
_entity.type
_entity.pdbx_description
1 polymer ?
#
loop_
_entity_poly.entity_id
_entity_poly.type
_entity_poly.pdbx_seq_one_letter_code
_entity_poly.pdbx_strand_id
1 'polypeptide(L)'
;MENSFAADNKHVFWENQILKDADPKTFRVLTQEFGKDYRLYYFKQFHFGEYLRKQFNYADSIIPDTVEPIVSITNSEFIIKIGSRYYHAKTETSPNFMREIPKSQILMSGGYEIKP
;
A
#
# COMPACT_ATOMS: atom_id res chain seq x y z
N MET A 1 7.71 -19.17 1.90
CA MET A 1 7.97 -17.86 2.52
C MET A 1 6.71 -17.47 3.25
N GLU A 2 6.80 -17.29 4.56
CA GLU A 2 5.68 -16.86 5.39
C GLU A 2 5.36 -15.40 5.07
N ASN A 3 4.07 -15.08 4.96
CA ASN A 3 3.65 -13.69 4.83
C ASN A 3 3.96 -12.99 6.16
N SER A 4 4.57 -11.80 6.10
CA SER A 4 4.88 -11.01 7.30
C SER A 4 3.64 -10.47 8.02
N PHE A 5 2.45 -10.63 7.42
CA PHE A 5 1.17 -10.36 8.04
C PHE A 5 0.60 -11.60 8.74
N ALA A 6 0.07 -11.40 9.94
CA ALA A 6 -0.76 -12.36 10.66
C ALA A 6 -2.07 -11.70 11.10
N ALA A 7 -3.08 -12.49 11.43
CA ALA A 7 -4.33 -11.96 11.97
C ALA A 7 -4.95 -12.95 12.95
N ASP A 8 -5.63 -12.43 13.97
CA ASP A 8 -6.56 -13.16 14.81
C ASP A 8 -7.97 -12.56 14.65
N ASN A 9 -8.92 -12.97 15.50
CA ASN A 9 -10.31 -12.50 15.42
C ASN A 9 -10.50 -11.02 15.82
N LYS A 10 -9.47 -10.36 16.38
CA LYS A 10 -9.52 -9.00 16.92
C LYS A 10 -8.57 -8.06 16.21
N HIS A 11 -7.40 -8.51 15.83
CA HIS A 11 -6.31 -7.67 15.33
C HIS A 11 -5.66 -8.27 14.10
N VAL A 12 -5.12 -7.38 13.28
CA VAL A 12 -4.15 -7.71 12.23
C VAL A 12 -2.78 -7.29 12.71
N PHE A 13 -1.76 -8.06 12.39
CA PHE A 13 -0.39 -7.86 12.79
C PHE A 13 0.52 -7.74 11.57
N TRP A 14 1.50 -6.85 11.67
CA TRP A 14 2.70 -6.85 10.84
C TRP A 14 3.87 -7.20 11.75
N GLU A 15 4.53 -8.33 11.50
CA GLU A 15 5.51 -8.91 12.42
C GLU A 15 4.93 -8.97 13.86
N ASN A 16 5.54 -8.26 14.80
CA ASN A 16 5.13 -8.23 16.22
C ASN A 16 4.29 -6.99 16.58
N GLN A 17 3.78 -6.24 15.59
CA GLN A 17 3.04 -4.99 15.80
C GLN A 17 1.60 -5.10 15.33
N ILE A 18 0.66 -4.57 16.13
CA ILE A 18 -0.75 -4.44 15.73
C ILE A 18 -0.88 -3.36 14.65
N LEU A 19 -1.51 -3.70 13.54
CA LEU A 19 -1.90 -2.73 12.53
C LEU A 19 -3.04 -1.87 13.04
N LYS A 20 -2.77 -0.58 13.17
CA LYS A 20 -3.77 0.38 13.59
C LYS A 20 -4.92 0.45 12.56
N ASP A 21 -6.14 0.52 13.08
CA ASP A 21 -7.39 0.72 12.33
C ASP A 21 -7.77 -0.42 11.34
N ALA A 22 -6.97 -1.49 11.32
CA ALA A 22 -7.19 -2.66 10.46
C ALA A 22 -8.41 -3.46 10.92
N ASP A 23 -9.26 -3.82 9.97
CA ASP A 23 -10.36 -4.76 10.21
C ASP A 23 -9.91 -6.21 9.91
N PRO A 24 -9.69 -7.04 10.95
CA PRO A 24 -9.25 -8.43 10.76
C PRO A 24 -10.23 -9.28 9.95
N LYS A 25 -11.53 -8.94 9.95
CA LYS A 25 -12.55 -9.74 9.25
C LYS A 25 -12.46 -9.61 7.74
N THR A 26 -11.93 -8.51 7.25
CA THR A 26 -11.87 -8.20 5.82
C THR A 26 -10.44 -8.06 5.31
N PHE A 27 -9.44 -8.18 6.20
CA PHE A 27 -8.05 -8.04 5.84
C PHE A 27 -7.60 -9.13 4.86
N ARG A 28 -6.86 -8.71 3.84
CA ARG A 28 -6.30 -9.57 2.80
C ARG A 28 -4.87 -9.14 2.53
N VAL A 29 -3.97 -10.12 2.51
CA VAL A 29 -2.58 -9.94 2.10
C VAL A 29 -2.55 -9.83 0.58
N LEU A 30 -1.96 -8.75 0.06
CA LEU A 30 -1.75 -8.52 -1.37
C LEU A 30 -0.38 -9.02 -1.81
N THR A 31 0.65 -8.74 -1.01
CA THR A 31 2.02 -9.25 -1.17
C THR A 31 2.67 -9.43 0.21
N GLN A 32 3.93 -9.85 0.26
CA GLN A 32 4.65 -9.98 1.53
C GLN A 32 4.71 -8.69 2.35
N GLU A 33 4.65 -7.52 1.73
CA GLU A 33 4.74 -6.21 2.40
C GLU A 33 3.48 -5.36 2.25
N PHE A 34 2.48 -5.83 1.49
CA PHE A 34 1.24 -5.09 1.26
C PHE A 34 0.02 -5.88 1.70
N GLY A 35 -0.89 -5.19 2.36
CA GLY A 35 -2.19 -5.71 2.74
C GLY A 35 -3.27 -4.66 2.55
N LYS A 36 -4.52 -5.09 2.62
CA LYS A 36 -5.66 -4.18 2.66
C LYS A 36 -6.79 -4.77 3.47
N ASP A 37 -7.63 -3.91 4.02
CA ASP A 37 -8.98 -4.28 4.46
C ASP A 37 -10.02 -3.60 3.57
N TYR A 38 -11.30 -3.58 3.97
CA TYR A 38 -12.35 -2.94 3.16
C TYR A 38 -12.22 -1.41 3.05
N ARG A 39 -11.41 -0.76 3.90
CA ARG A 39 -11.27 0.71 3.99
C ARG A 39 -9.89 1.23 3.67
N LEU A 40 -8.85 0.47 3.99
CA LEU A 40 -7.47 0.94 4.11
C LEU A 40 -6.51 0.01 3.38
N TYR A 41 -5.48 0.61 2.81
CA TYR A 41 -4.31 -0.08 2.28
C TYR A 41 -3.14 0.09 3.23
N TYR A 42 -2.32 -0.96 3.33
CA TYR A 42 -1.19 -1.08 4.24
C TYR A 42 0.07 -1.41 3.44
N PHE A 43 1.14 -0.69 3.74
CA PHE A 43 2.51 -1.08 3.44
C PHE A 43 3.21 -1.34 4.77
N LYS A 44 3.52 -2.60 5.07
CA LYS A 44 4.02 -3.03 6.38
C LYS A 44 3.06 -2.56 7.49
N GLN A 45 3.58 -1.91 8.53
CA GLN A 45 2.79 -1.31 9.61
C GLN A 45 2.08 0.00 9.24
N PHE A 46 2.35 0.57 8.07
CA PHE A 46 1.87 1.89 7.68
C PHE A 46 0.60 1.81 6.83
N HIS A 47 -0.51 2.36 7.33
CA HIS A 47 -1.73 2.54 6.53
C HIS A 47 -1.66 3.85 5.73
N PHE A 48 -2.07 3.81 4.45
CA PHE A 48 -2.00 4.97 3.57
C PHE A 48 -3.33 5.36 2.92
N GLY A 49 -4.43 4.74 3.37
CA GLY A 49 -5.76 5.02 2.83
C GLY A 49 -6.21 6.47 2.97
N GLU A 50 -5.91 7.11 4.10
CA GLU A 50 -6.19 8.54 4.34
C GLU A 50 -5.49 9.45 3.33
N TYR A 51 -4.27 9.12 2.92
CA TYR A 51 -3.54 9.91 1.93
C TYR A 51 -4.13 9.72 0.54
N LEU A 52 -4.55 8.51 0.18
CA LEU A 52 -5.27 8.27 -1.07
C LEU A 52 -6.58 9.06 -1.11
N ARG A 53 -7.34 9.07 -0.01
CA ARG A 53 -8.58 9.88 0.10
C ARG A 53 -8.30 11.35 -0.17
N LYS A 54 -7.30 11.93 0.49
CA LYS A 54 -6.92 13.35 0.32
C LYS A 54 -6.43 13.65 -1.10
N GLN A 55 -5.56 12.81 -1.65
CA GLN A 55 -4.93 13.04 -2.96
C GLN A 55 -5.94 12.94 -4.11
N PHE A 56 -6.87 11.99 -4.03
CA PHE A 56 -7.82 11.68 -5.12
C PHE A 56 -9.26 12.08 -4.82
N ASN A 57 -9.50 12.74 -3.68
CA ASN A 57 -10.82 13.16 -3.21
C ASN A 57 -11.83 12.00 -3.17
N TYR A 58 -11.39 10.82 -2.71
CA TYR A 58 -12.29 9.67 -2.51
C TYR A 58 -13.17 9.88 -1.27
N ALA A 59 -14.43 9.43 -1.35
CA ALA A 59 -15.34 9.44 -0.22
C ALA A 59 -14.82 8.55 0.93
N ASP A 60 -15.18 8.92 2.16
CA ASP A 60 -14.70 8.25 3.38
C ASP A 60 -15.06 6.76 3.44
N SER A 61 -16.08 6.34 2.71
CA SER A 61 -16.68 5.02 2.86
C SER A 61 -15.80 3.88 2.33
N ILE A 62 -15.19 4.02 1.14
CA ILE A 62 -14.47 2.92 0.48
C ILE A 62 -13.40 3.50 -0.47
N ILE A 63 -12.16 3.04 -0.34
CA ILE A 63 -11.13 3.28 -1.37
C ILE A 63 -11.32 2.22 -2.45
N PRO A 64 -11.50 2.60 -3.73
CA PRO A 64 -11.71 1.64 -4.81
C PRO A 64 -10.61 0.56 -4.85
N ASP A 65 -10.96 -0.63 -5.34
CA ASP A 65 -10.01 -1.72 -5.59
C ASP A 65 -9.17 -1.44 -6.86
N THR A 66 -8.47 -0.31 -6.83
CA THR A 66 -7.70 0.22 -7.97
C THR A 66 -6.22 0.29 -7.65
N VAL A 67 -5.81 -0.02 -6.43
CA VAL A 67 -4.42 0.11 -5.97
C VAL A 67 -3.73 -1.24 -6.12
N GLU A 68 -2.80 -1.29 -7.06
CA GLU A 68 -1.94 -2.44 -7.30
C GLU A 68 -0.54 -2.13 -6.74
N PRO A 69 -0.08 -2.81 -5.68
CA PRO A 69 1.31 -2.72 -5.23
C PRO A 69 2.25 -3.20 -6.35
N ILE A 70 3.23 -2.37 -6.69
CA ILE A 70 4.21 -2.73 -7.73
C ILE A 70 5.50 -3.23 -7.07
N VAL A 71 6.11 -2.40 -6.22
CA VAL A 71 7.41 -2.73 -5.62
C VAL A 71 7.67 -1.87 -4.38
N SER A 72 8.35 -2.43 -3.39
CA SER A 72 9.00 -1.67 -2.32
C SER A 72 10.41 -1.26 -2.76
N ILE A 73 10.76 0.00 -2.58
CA ILE A 73 12.09 0.54 -2.92
C ILE A 73 12.98 0.49 -1.68
N THR A 74 12.45 0.95 -0.55
CA THR A 74 13.13 0.97 0.74
C THR A 74 12.14 0.60 1.84
N ASN A 75 12.56 0.65 3.11
CA ASN A 75 11.66 0.46 4.25
C ASN A 75 10.58 1.55 4.37
N SER A 76 10.78 2.71 3.75
CA SER A 76 9.86 3.84 3.82
C SER A 76 9.36 4.29 2.45
N GLU A 77 9.73 3.63 1.35
CA GLU A 77 9.38 4.07 -0.01
C GLU A 77 8.88 2.90 -0.86
N PHE A 78 7.84 3.14 -1.64
CA PHE A 78 7.22 2.14 -2.50
C PHE A 78 6.52 2.72 -3.72
N ILE A 79 6.27 1.87 -4.71
CA ILE A 79 5.53 2.20 -5.93
C ILE A 79 4.20 1.45 -5.94
N ILE A 80 3.13 2.18 -6.22
CA ILE A 80 1.81 1.61 -6.53
C ILE A 80 1.37 2.06 -7.91
N LYS A 81 0.47 1.27 -8.51
CA LYS A 81 -0.30 1.64 -9.69
C LYS A 81 -1.74 1.91 -9.28
N ILE A 82 -2.32 2.97 -9.83
CA ILE A 82 -3.73 3.32 -9.66
C ILE A 82 -4.30 3.57 -11.05
N GLY A 83 -5.17 2.66 -11.51
CA GLY A 83 -5.66 2.68 -12.89
C GLY A 83 -4.51 2.60 -13.90
N SER A 84 -4.36 3.61 -14.76
CA SER A 84 -3.27 3.68 -15.75
C SER A 84 -2.01 4.43 -15.28
N ARG A 85 -2.02 4.94 -14.04
CA ARG A 85 -1.00 5.83 -13.50
C ARG A 85 -0.16 5.15 -12.43
N TYR A 86 1.04 5.65 -12.22
CA TYR A 86 1.99 5.10 -11.26
C TYR A 86 2.43 6.16 -10.28
N TYR A 87 2.64 5.76 -9.04
CA TYR A 87 2.92 6.68 -7.95
C TYR A 87 4.06 6.15 -7.09
N HIS A 88 5.05 7.01 -6.84
CA HIS A 88 6.02 6.79 -5.78
C HIS A 88 5.46 7.40 -4.50
N ALA A 89 5.30 6.56 -3.47
CA ALA A 89 4.81 6.94 -2.15
C ALA A 89 5.89 6.71 -1.08
N LYS A 90 5.86 7.52 -0.01
CA LYS A 90 6.77 7.42 1.13
C LYS A 90 5.99 7.33 2.43
N THR A 91 6.33 6.48 3.39
CA THR A 91 5.58 6.33 4.67
C THR A 91 5.57 7.57 5.58
N GLU A 92 6.14 8.69 5.16
CA GLU A 92 6.20 9.95 5.90
C GLU A 92 4.89 10.74 5.77
N THR A 93 4.43 11.37 6.85
CA THR A 93 3.17 12.14 6.92
C THR A 93 3.25 13.51 6.22
N SER A 94 4.12 13.66 5.22
CA SER A 94 4.35 14.90 4.49
C SER A 94 3.20 15.18 3.51
N PRO A 95 2.87 16.46 3.22
CA PRO A 95 1.96 16.81 2.13
C PRO A 95 2.39 16.24 0.76
N ASN A 96 3.67 15.87 0.61
CA ASN A 96 4.21 15.22 -0.59
C ASN A 96 4.40 13.71 -0.42
N PHE A 97 3.55 13.06 0.39
CA PHE A 97 3.52 11.61 0.63
C PHE A 97 3.63 10.81 -0.67
N MET A 98 2.99 11.29 -1.74
CA MET A 98 2.87 10.60 -3.02
C MET A 98 3.08 11.56 -4.18
N ARG A 99 3.82 11.11 -5.20
CA ARG A 99 3.90 11.80 -6.50
C ARG A 99 3.67 10.83 -7.63
N GLU A 100 3.00 11.30 -8.67
CA GLU A 100 2.91 10.56 -9.93
C GLU A 100 4.30 10.45 -10.57
N ILE A 101 4.60 9.29 -11.15
CA ILE A 101 5.85 9.00 -11.85
C ILE A 101 5.58 8.42 -13.24
N PRO A 102 6.42 8.71 -14.24
CA PRO A 102 6.30 8.06 -15.54
C PRO A 102 6.69 6.57 -15.41
N LYS A 103 6.07 5.71 -16.22
CA LYS A 103 6.36 4.27 -16.25
C LYS A 103 7.85 3.95 -16.44
N SER A 104 8.57 4.80 -17.19
CA SER A 104 10.02 4.67 -17.39
C SER A 104 10.82 4.76 -16.10
N GLN A 105 10.36 5.51 -15.09
CA GLN A 105 11.04 5.61 -13.80
C GLN A 105 10.95 4.29 -13.01
N ILE A 106 9.90 3.50 -13.19
CA ILE A 106 9.69 2.22 -12.50
C ILE A 106 10.71 1.19 -12.98
N LEU A 107 10.92 1.12 -14.30
CA LEU A 107 11.87 0.19 -14.94
C LEU A 107 13.33 0.45 -14.51
N MET A 108 13.63 1.67 -14.05
CA MET A 108 14.97 2.03 -13.54
C MET A 108 15.15 1.74 -12.05
N SER A 109 14.06 1.72 -11.25
CA SER A 109 14.12 1.59 -9.79
C SER A 109 14.19 0.16 -9.28
N GLY A 110 13.83 -0.82 -10.10
CA GLY A 110 14.05 -2.23 -9.81
C GLY A 110 14.33 -2.93 -11.11
N GLY A 111 15.45 -3.66 -11.21
CA GLY A 111 15.75 -4.55 -12.33
C GLY A 111 14.76 -5.71 -12.51
N TYR A 112 13.53 -5.55 -12.02
CA TYR A 112 12.39 -6.41 -12.25
C TYR A 112 11.69 -5.95 -13.53
N GLU A 113 11.83 -6.73 -14.59
CA GLU A 113 10.90 -6.67 -15.71
C GLU A 113 9.49 -6.89 -15.17
N ILE A 114 8.64 -5.86 -15.24
CA ILE A 114 7.20 -6.05 -15.12
C ILE A 114 6.81 -6.81 -16.39
N LYS A 115 6.76 -8.14 -16.33
CA LYS A 115 6.27 -8.95 -17.43
C LYS A 115 4.83 -8.53 -17.76
N PRO A 116 4.51 -8.39 -19.06
CA PRO A 116 3.22 -7.89 -19.53
C PRO A 116 2.04 -8.72 -19.04
#